data_AF-A0A357DAM4-F1
#
_entry.id   AF-A0A357DAM4-F1
#
_cell.length_a   1.000
_cell.length_b   1.000
_cell.length_c   1.000
_cell.angle_alpha   90.00
_cell.angle_beta   90.00
_cell.angle_gamma   90.00
#
_symmetry.space_group_name_H-M   'P 1'
#
loop_
_entity.id
_entity.type
_entity.pdbx_description
1 polymer ?
#
loop_
_entity_poly.entity_id
_entity_poly.type
_entity_poly.pdbx_seq_one_letter_code
_entity_poly.pdbx_strand_id
1 'polypeptide(L)'
;GFERAYQEEEASFHEEKKRIGWHAAELVSDGDMVILDVGTTVMEVARHLVRHKNITVLTNALNVATFLENYREISVIVTGGR
;
A
#
# COMPACT_ATOMS: atom_id res chain seq x y z
N GLY A 1 -3.78 -11.84 -20.16
CA GLY A 1 -3.30 -10.46 -20.10
C GLY A 1 -2.93 -10.16 -18.66
N PHE A 2 -1.85 -9.41 -18.43
CA PHE A 2 -1.30 -9.14 -17.10
C PHE A 2 -2.34 -8.65 -16.08
N GLU A 3 -3.30 -7.85 -16.52
CA GLU A 3 -4.37 -7.31 -15.67
C GLU A 3 -5.32 -8.37 -15.12
N ARG A 4 -5.66 -9.40 -15.91
CA ARG A 4 -6.51 -10.51 -15.46
C ARG A 4 -5.81 -11.36 -14.40
N ALA A 5 -4.51 -11.59 -14.55
CA ALA A 5 -3.72 -12.33 -13.56
C ALA A 5 -3.64 -11.58 -12.23
N TYR A 6 -3.46 -10.24 -12.27
CA TYR A 6 -3.47 -9.41 -11.08
C TYR A 6 -4.83 -9.46 -10.35
N GLN A 7 -5.94 -9.37 -11.10
CA GLN A 7 -7.29 -9.48 -10.53
C GLN A 7 -7.54 -10.84 -9.86
N GLU A 8 -7.08 -11.92 -10.48
CA GLU A 8 -7.17 -13.28 -9.92
C GLU A 8 -6.31 -13.41 -8.65
N GLU A 9 -5.11 -12.80 -8.64
CA GLU A 9 -4.26 -12.74 -7.47
C GLU A 9 -4.88 -11.90 -6.34
N GLU A 10 -5.46 -10.75 -6.65
CA GLU A 10 -6.12 -9.86 -5.67
C GLU A 10 -7.32 -10.55 -5.01
N ALA A 11 -8.10 -11.30 -5.78
CA ALA A 11 -9.23 -12.07 -5.26
C ALA A 11 -8.79 -13.26 -4.39
N SER A 12 -7.61 -13.81 -4.63
CA SER A 12 -7.10 -14.96 -3.89
C SER A 12 -6.63 -14.58 -2.48
N PHE A 13 -7.06 -15.34 -1.47
CA PHE A 13 -6.73 -15.14 -0.05
C PHE A 13 -7.00 -13.71 0.45
N HIS A 14 -8.04 -13.07 -0.10
CA HIS A 14 -8.35 -11.67 0.16
C HIS A 14 -8.51 -11.36 1.66
N GLU A 15 -9.21 -12.21 2.40
CA GLU A 15 -9.44 -11.98 3.84
C GLU A 15 -8.15 -12.12 4.65
N GLU A 16 -7.28 -13.07 4.31
CA GLU A 16 -5.97 -13.22 4.94
C GLU A 16 -5.09 -12.01 4.65
N LYS A 17 -5.06 -11.55 3.40
CA LYS A 17 -4.31 -10.35 3.00
C LYS A 17 -4.79 -9.12 3.72
N LYS A 18 -6.11 -8.95 3.86
CA LYS A 18 -6.72 -7.85 4.61
C LYS A 18 -6.32 -7.87 6.08
N ARG A 19 -6.36 -9.04 6.73
CA ARG A 19 -5.90 -9.21 8.12
C ARG A 19 -4.42 -8.88 8.28
N ILE A 20 -3.57 -9.32 7.35
CA ILE A 20 -2.13 -9.02 7.36
C ILE A 20 -1.92 -7.51 7.17
N GLY A 21 -2.59 -6.91 6.19
CA GLY A 21 -2.52 -5.49 5.89
C GLY A 21 -2.92 -4.63 7.08
N TRP A 22 -4.02 -4.99 7.75
CA TRP A 22 -4.48 -4.32 8.96
C TRP A 22 -3.43 -4.38 10.06
N HIS A 23 -2.94 -5.58 10.39
CA HIS A 23 -2.00 -5.74 11.49
C HIS A 23 -0.66 -5.06 11.20
N ALA A 24 -0.19 -5.09 9.96
CA ALA A 24 1.02 -4.38 9.56
C ALA A 24 0.87 -2.86 9.69
N ALA A 25 -0.30 -2.30 9.32
CA ALA A 25 -0.56 -0.88 9.48
C ALA A 25 -0.63 -0.45 10.97
N GLU A 26 -1.11 -1.33 11.86
CA GLU A 26 -1.11 -1.05 13.32
C GLU A 26 0.31 -0.88 13.92
N LEU A 27 1.35 -1.37 13.24
CA LEU A 27 2.73 -1.20 13.67
C LEU A 27 3.31 0.18 13.35
N VAL A 28 2.60 0.98 12.53
CA VAL A 28 3.03 2.29 12.07
C VAL A 28 2.46 3.37 12.96
N SER A 29 3.26 4.38 13.28
CA SER A 29 2.88 5.55 14.06
C SER A 29 2.75 6.79 13.18
N ASP A 30 1.96 7.77 13.63
CA ASP A 30 1.86 9.05 12.95
C ASP A 30 3.25 9.70 12.80
N GLY A 31 3.56 10.21 11.61
CA GLY A 31 4.87 10.79 11.29
C GLY A 31 5.92 9.81 10.76
N ASP A 32 5.64 8.50 10.74
CA ASP A 32 6.61 7.51 10.26
C ASP A 32 6.85 7.58 8.74
N MET A 33 8.01 7.08 8.34
CA MET A 33 8.34 6.80 6.94
C MET A 33 8.41 5.29 6.71
N VAL A 34 7.67 4.80 5.72
CA VAL A 34 7.59 3.38 5.39
C VAL A 34 7.86 3.12 3.91
N ILE A 35 8.40 1.93 3.61
CA ILE A 35 8.56 1.46 2.23
C ILE A 35 7.46 0.44 1.94
N LEU A 36 6.71 0.67 0.87
CA LEU A 36 5.72 -0.28 0.34
C LEU A 36 6.15 -0.75 -1.04
N ASP A 37 6.35 -2.06 -1.19
CA ASP A 37 6.72 -2.69 -2.47
C ASP A 37 5.47 -3.08 -3.28
N VAL A 38 5.66 -3.81 -4.38
CA VAL A 38 4.57 -4.42 -5.17
C VAL A 38 3.92 -5.58 -4.42
N GLY A 39 2.59 -5.65 -4.46
CA GLY A 39 1.83 -6.83 -4.08
C GLY A 39 0.40 -6.54 -3.64
N THR A 40 -0.47 -7.54 -3.80
CA THR A 40 -1.89 -7.44 -3.40
C THR A 40 -2.06 -7.34 -1.89
N THR A 41 -1.22 -8.01 -1.11
CA THR A 41 -1.16 -7.83 0.35
C THR A 41 -0.67 -6.44 0.75
N VAL A 42 0.31 -5.88 0.01
CA VAL A 42 0.84 -4.54 0.29
C VAL A 42 -0.22 -3.47 0.04
N MET A 43 -1.08 -3.68 -0.95
CA MET A 43 -2.24 -2.82 -1.17
C MET A 43 -3.18 -2.77 0.06
N GLU A 44 -3.36 -3.88 0.77
CA GLU A 44 -4.13 -3.88 2.03
C GLU A 44 -3.46 -3.08 3.13
N VAL A 45 -2.12 -3.11 3.21
CA VAL A 45 -1.36 -2.23 4.11
C VAL A 45 -1.64 -0.76 3.77
N ALA A 46 -1.53 -0.40 2.48
CA ALA A 46 -1.81 0.96 2.01
C ALA A 46 -3.24 1.40 2.34
N ARG A 47 -4.24 0.52 2.15
CA ARG A 47 -5.66 0.78 2.48
C ARG A 47 -5.89 1.06 3.96
N HIS A 48 -5.04 0.54 4.85
CA HIS A 48 -5.16 0.75 6.29
C HIS A 48 -4.25 1.87 6.82
N LEU A 49 -3.14 2.15 6.15
CA LEU A 49 -2.21 3.24 6.50
C LEU A 49 -2.85 4.63 6.44
N VAL A 50 -3.86 4.84 5.60
CA VAL A 50 -4.58 6.12 5.46
C VAL A 50 -5.31 6.56 6.73
N ARG A 51 -5.37 5.71 7.76
CA ARG A 51 -5.90 6.04 9.09
C ARG A 51 -4.90 6.83 9.95
N HIS A 52 -3.62 6.80 9.58
CA HIS A 52 -2.54 7.50 10.24
C HIS A 52 -2.29 8.86 9.59
N LYS A 53 -1.58 9.73 10.30
CA LYS A 53 -1.30 11.10 9.89
C LYS A 53 0.18 11.33 9.60
N ASN A 54 0.45 12.25 8.68
CA ASN A 54 1.79 12.67 8.30
C ASN A 54 2.73 11.51 7.93
N ILE A 55 2.21 10.47 7.28
CA ILE A 55 3.03 9.31 6.88
C ILE A 55 3.74 9.63 5.57
N THR A 56 5.00 9.22 5.45
CA THR A 56 5.71 9.23 4.17
C THR A 56 5.85 7.81 3.64
N VAL A 57 5.32 7.55 2.44
CA VAL A 57 5.41 6.27 1.77
C VAL A 57 6.39 6.36 0.61
N LEU A 58 7.44 5.54 0.66
CA LEU A 58 8.32 5.29 -0.47
C LEU A 58 7.84 4.03 -1.20
N THR A 59 7.60 4.11 -2.51
CA THR A 59 7.13 2.96 -3.28
C THR A 59 7.62 2.94 -4.72
N ASN A 60 7.84 1.74 -5.27
CA ASN A 60 8.04 1.49 -6.70
C ASN A 60 6.73 1.07 -7.40
N ALA A 61 5.65 0.87 -6.64
CA ALA A 61 4.39 0.29 -7.11
C ALA A 61 3.41 1.39 -7.51
N LEU A 62 3.17 1.55 -8.81
CA LEU A 62 2.32 2.65 -9.30
C LEU A 62 0.88 2.55 -8.82
N ASN A 63 0.32 1.34 -8.71
CA ASN A 63 -1.02 1.12 -8.15
C ASN A 63 -1.13 1.61 -6.69
N VAL A 64 -0.11 1.37 -5.86
CA VAL A 64 -0.06 1.86 -4.48
C VAL A 64 0.06 3.38 -4.46
N ALA A 65 0.93 3.95 -5.32
CA ALA A 65 1.10 5.39 -5.42
C ALA A 65 -0.20 6.10 -5.83
N THR A 66 -0.85 5.64 -6.89
CA THR A 66 -2.13 6.17 -7.39
C THR A 66 -3.26 6.00 -6.36
N PHE A 67 -3.25 4.94 -5.55
CA PHE A 67 -4.20 4.83 -4.46
C PHE A 67 -3.96 5.92 -3.39
N LEU A 68 -2.71 6.04 -2.91
CA LEU A 68 -2.34 6.90 -1.79
C LEU A 68 -2.34 8.39 -2.11
N GLU A 69 -2.16 8.80 -3.38
CA GLU A 69 -2.14 10.23 -3.77
C GLU A 69 -3.44 10.98 -3.44
N ASN A 70 -4.54 10.24 -3.24
CA ASN A 70 -5.85 10.79 -2.86
C ASN A 70 -5.93 11.19 -1.37
N TYR A 71 -4.93 10.87 -0.56
CA TYR A 71 -4.94 11.07 0.89
C TYR A 71 -3.93 12.12 1.32
N ARG A 72 -4.43 13.30 1.72
CA ARG A 72 -3.59 14.48 2.06
C ARG A 72 -2.62 14.28 3.22
N GLU A 73 -2.92 13.35 4.11
CA GLU A 73 -2.10 13.00 5.27
C GLU A 73 -0.94 12.06 4.91
N ILE A 74 -0.87 11.60 3.66
CA ILE A 74 0.15 10.68 3.16
C ILE A 74 0.98 11.40 2.10
N SER A 75 2.28 11.52 2.35
CA SER A 75 3.24 11.94 1.33
C SER A 75 3.73 10.70 0.58
N VAL A 76 3.67 10.73 -0.76
CA VAL A 76 4.09 9.60 -1.59
C VAL A 76 5.34 9.98 -2.36
N ILE A 77 6.40 9.17 -2.24
CA ILE A 77 7.63 9.25 -3.01
C ILE A 77 7.68 8.02 -3.91
N VAL A 78 7.59 8.22 -5.22
CA VAL A 78 7.73 7.14 -6.20
C VAL A 78 9.19 7.01 -6.60
N THR A 79 9.78 5.84 -6.35
CA THR A 79 11.16 5.56 -6.78
C THR A 79 11.20 5.27 -8.28
N GLY A 80 11.98 6.05 -9.03
CA GLY A 80 12.27 5.77 -10.44
C GLY A 80 13.31 4.66 -10.65
N GLY A 81 13.37 4.14 -11.88
CA GLY A 81 14.40 3.21 -12.36
C GLY A 81 15.43 3.89 -13.29
N ARG A 82 16.39 3.12 -13.80
CA ARG A 82 17.28 3.54 -14.91
C ARG A 82 16.71 3.12 -16.25
#